data_AF-A0A1V6TKE9-F1
#
_entry.id   AF-A0A1V6TKE9-F1
#
_cell.length_a   1.000
_cell.length_b   1.000
_cell.length_c   1.000
_cell.angle_alpha   90.00
_cell.angle_beta   90.00
_cell.angle_gamma   90.00
#
_symmetry.space_group_name_H-M   'P 1'
#
loop_
_entity.id
_entity.type
_entity.pdbx_description
1 polymer ?
#
loop_
_entity_poly.entity_id
_entity_poly.type
_entity_poly.pdbx_seq_one_letter_code
_entity_poly.pdbx_strand_id
1 'polypeptide(L)'
;MDITLDAVELKGLGDRVFAASPACVCNPLHKSHYPENWVPSNCAYTTQHDRPHIAQITGPSATAGLGIPNGGLQVVNPSQAVYDKILEQLASTATSEYDFADQSLLGDIFHGRWVSLPYIYNALKTLQ
;
A
#
# COMPACT_ATOMS: atom_id res chain seq x y z
N MET A 1 13.95 1.11 12.43
CA MET A 1 12.72 0.34 12.67
C MET A 1 13.03 -1.08 12.23
N ASP A 2 12.91 -2.05 13.13
CA ASP A 2 12.98 -3.45 12.75
C ASP A 2 11.59 -3.88 12.29
N ILE A 3 11.50 -4.40 11.06
CA ILE A 3 10.24 -4.82 10.44
C ILE A 3 10.28 -6.33 10.29
N THR A 4 9.52 -7.03 11.12
CA THR A 4 9.31 -8.47 10.94
C THR A 4 8.30 -8.69 9.83
N LEU A 5 8.72 -9.38 8.78
CA LEU A 5 7.88 -9.89 7.71
C LEU A 5 7.66 -11.39 7.87
N ASP A 6 6.65 -11.90 7.17
CA ASP A 6 6.40 -13.33 7.11
C ASP A 6 7.59 -14.11 6.55
N ALA A 7 7.80 -15.30 7.08
CA ALA A 7 8.79 -16.24 6.59
C ALA A 7 8.40 -16.72 5.17
N VAL A 8 9.40 -16.97 4.32
CA VAL A 8 9.17 -17.34 2.91
C VAL A 8 8.37 -18.64 2.75
N GLU A 9 8.42 -19.51 3.75
CA GLU A 9 7.71 -20.78 3.87
C GLU A 9 6.18 -20.59 3.94
N LEU A 10 5.71 -19.41 4.37
CA LEU A 10 4.29 -19.07 4.36
C LEU A 10 3.76 -18.75 2.96
N LYS A 11 4.64 -18.65 1.94
CA LYS A 11 4.25 -18.55 0.52
C LYS A 11 3.25 -17.42 0.22
N GLY A 12 3.36 -16.31 0.94
CA GLY A 12 2.45 -15.16 0.80
C GLY A 12 1.03 -15.39 1.32
N LEU A 13 0.82 -16.37 2.21
CA LEU A 13 -0.47 -16.67 2.84
C LEU A 13 -0.61 -16.07 4.25
N GLY A 14 0.47 -15.52 4.82
CA GLY A 14 0.42 -14.80 6.08
C GLY A 14 -0.13 -13.37 5.94
N ASP A 15 -0.04 -12.61 7.03
CA ASP A 15 -0.60 -11.27 7.19
C ASP A 15 0.43 -10.15 7.04
N ARG A 16 1.71 -10.48 6.86
CA ARG A 16 2.85 -9.55 6.84
C ARG A 16 3.73 -9.85 5.64
N VAL A 17 3.12 -9.99 4.46
CA VAL A 17 3.77 -10.48 3.24
C VAL A 17 4.89 -9.55 2.77
N PHE A 18 4.67 -8.24 2.90
CA PHE A 18 5.65 -7.19 2.60
C PHE A 18 5.36 -5.95 3.46
N ALA A 19 6.20 -4.92 3.35
CA ALA A 19 5.91 -3.61 3.94
C ALA A 19 6.00 -2.46 2.93
N ALA A 20 5.10 -1.49 3.07
CA ALA A 20 5.05 -0.27 2.27
C ALA A 20 4.42 0.85 3.09
N SER A 21 4.59 2.11 2.69
CA SER A 21 3.71 3.18 3.19
C SER A 21 2.37 3.13 2.46
N PRO A 22 1.25 3.58 3.04
CA PRO A 22 -0.01 3.72 2.31
C PRO A 22 0.10 4.70 1.12
N ALA A 23 -0.61 4.42 0.04
CA ALA A 23 -0.82 5.38 -1.03
C ALA A 23 -1.61 6.59 -0.47
N CYS A 24 -1.13 7.81 -0.74
CA CYS A 24 -1.87 9.01 -0.41
C CYS A 24 -2.96 9.23 -1.45
N VAL A 25 -4.21 8.99 -1.08
CA VAL A 25 -5.38 9.16 -1.94
C VAL A 25 -6.16 10.44 -1.63
N CYS A 26 -5.54 11.43 -0.99
CA CYS A 26 -6.20 12.70 -0.67
C CYS A 26 -6.58 13.53 -1.91
N ASN A 27 -5.84 13.39 -3.02
CA ASN A 27 -5.93 14.21 -4.23
C ASN A 27 -6.14 15.73 -3.95
N PRO A 28 -5.26 16.38 -3.17
CA PRO A 28 -5.48 17.78 -2.72
C PRO A 28 -5.47 18.80 -3.87
N LEU A 29 -4.95 18.41 -5.04
CA LEU A 29 -4.93 19.24 -6.25
C LEU A 29 -6.09 18.93 -7.21
N HIS A 30 -7.04 18.08 -6.81
CA HIS A 30 -8.22 17.70 -7.60
C HIS A 30 -7.87 17.30 -9.04
N LYS A 31 -6.83 16.48 -9.21
CA LYS A 31 -6.43 15.94 -10.52
C LYS A 31 -7.57 15.09 -11.06
N SER A 32 -8.12 15.49 -12.21
CA SER A 32 -9.31 14.87 -12.82
C SER A 32 -9.07 13.45 -13.36
N HIS A 33 -7.81 13.06 -13.55
CA HIS A 33 -7.43 11.71 -13.97
C HIS A 33 -7.22 10.75 -12.79
N TYR A 34 -7.33 11.22 -11.54
CA TYR A 34 -7.34 10.33 -10.38
C TYR A 34 -8.76 9.81 -10.13
N PRO A 35 -8.91 8.60 -9.56
CA PRO A 35 -10.21 8.02 -9.28
C PRO A 35 -11.07 8.94 -8.39
N GLU A 36 -12.38 8.95 -8.62
CA GLU A 36 -13.32 9.83 -7.91
C GLU A 36 -13.35 9.58 -6.40
N ASN A 37 -13.08 8.35 -5.98
CA ASN A 37 -13.00 7.98 -4.56
C ASN A 37 -11.67 8.37 -3.89
N TRP A 38 -10.75 9.02 -4.60
CA TRP A 38 -9.54 9.60 -4.01
C TRP A 38 -9.87 10.95 -3.38
N VAL A 39 -10.34 10.89 -2.15
CA VAL A 39 -10.72 12.03 -1.32
C VAL A 39 -10.10 11.92 0.08
N PRO A 40 -9.96 13.04 0.82
CA PRO A 40 -9.35 13.02 2.16
C PRO A 40 -10.01 12.03 3.13
N SER A 41 -11.34 11.85 3.08
CA SER A 41 -12.03 10.88 3.96
C SER A 41 -11.65 9.42 3.69
N ASN A 42 -11.13 9.12 2.50
CA ASN A 42 -10.70 7.77 2.11
C ASN A 42 -9.18 7.57 2.25
N CYS A 43 -8.44 8.60 2.66
CA CYS A 43 -6.99 8.50 2.83
C CYS A 43 -6.63 7.86 4.17
N ALA A 44 -5.75 6.86 4.14
CA ALA A 44 -5.27 6.17 5.33
C ALA A 44 -4.63 7.13 6.35
N TYR A 45 -3.91 8.15 5.86
CA TYR A 45 -3.24 9.15 6.71
C TYR A 45 -4.21 10.02 7.50
N THR A 46 -5.45 10.18 7.03
CA THR A 46 -6.49 10.94 7.76
C THR A 46 -6.76 10.35 9.14
N THR A 47 -6.58 9.03 9.30
CA THR A 47 -6.74 8.34 10.61
C THR A 47 -5.70 8.73 11.66
N GLN A 48 -4.62 9.41 11.26
CA GLN A 48 -3.51 9.78 12.14
C GLN A 48 -3.32 11.31 12.28
N HIS A 49 -4.19 12.12 11.66
CA HIS A 49 -4.07 13.58 11.69
C HIS A 49 -4.16 14.17 13.10
N ASP A 50 -4.88 13.53 14.03
CA ASP A 50 -4.99 13.95 15.43
C ASP A 50 -3.69 13.71 16.22
N ARG A 51 -2.79 12.87 15.71
CA ARG A 51 -1.56 12.40 16.39
C ARG A 51 -0.34 12.42 15.45
N PRO A 52 0.07 13.60 14.95
CA PRO A 52 1.16 13.70 13.97
C PRO A 52 2.53 13.24 14.51
N HIS A 53 2.75 13.30 15.82
CA HIS A 53 3.96 12.78 16.45
C HIS A 53 4.02 11.23 16.40
N ILE A 54 2.87 10.55 16.47
CA ILE A 54 2.78 9.09 16.31
C ILE A 54 2.89 8.70 14.84
N ALA A 55 2.30 9.48 13.93
CA ALA A 55 2.31 9.20 12.48
C ALA A 55 3.73 9.12 11.88
N GLN A 56 4.72 9.73 12.54
CA GLN A 56 6.13 9.67 12.13
C GLN A 56 6.82 8.35 12.47
N ILE A 57 6.28 7.60 13.45
CA ILE A 57 6.90 6.37 13.96
C ILE A 57 6.04 5.12 13.73
N THR A 58 4.74 5.30 13.49
CA THR A 58 3.79 4.21 13.22
C THR A 58 2.97 4.52 11.97
N GLY A 59 2.90 3.58 11.02
CA GLY A 59 1.98 3.67 9.89
C GLY A 59 0.52 3.41 10.30
N PRO A 60 -0.49 3.87 9.53
CA PRO A 60 -1.89 3.55 9.81
C PRO A 60 -2.17 2.06 9.53
N SER A 61 -3.33 1.52 9.92
CA SER A 61 -3.70 0.13 9.57
C SER A 61 -3.54 -0.14 8.07
N ALA A 62 -3.13 -1.35 7.69
CA ALA A 62 -3.09 -1.81 6.29
C ALA A 62 -4.47 -1.82 5.61
N THR A 63 -5.54 -1.74 6.40
CA THR A 63 -6.94 -1.63 5.97
C THR A 63 -7.53 -0.24 6.17
N ALA A 64 -6.75 0.75 6.62
CA ALA A 64 -7.23 2.11 6.80
C ALA A 64 -7.47 2.78 5.43
N GLY A 65 -8.53 3.58 5.33
CA GLY A 65 -8.91 4.21 4.07
C GLY A 65 -9.21 3.17 2.99
N LEU A 66 -8.63 3.33 1.81
CA LEU A 66 -8.76 2.35 0.73
C LEU A 66 -7.83 1.12 0.87
N GLY A 67 -6.94 1.07 1.87
CA GLY A 67 -6.05 -0.07 2.09
C GLY A 67 -5.00 -0.30 0.99
N ILE A 68 -4.69 0.73 0.20
CA ILE A 68 -3.79 0.62 -0.96
C ILE A 68 -2.33 0.88 -0.53
N PRO A 69 -1.39 -0.04 -0.76
CA PRO A 69 0.04 0.18 -0.54
C PRO A 69 0.62 1.10 -1.62
N ASN A 70 1.58 1.97 -1.27
CA ASN A 70 2.29 2.80 -2.24
C ASN A 70 3.38 1.99 -2.93
N GLY A 71 3.40 2.02 -4.26
CA GLY A 71 4.39 1.33 -5.11
C GLY A 71 5.84 1.81 -5.00
N GLY A 72 6.07 3.04 -4.55
CA GLY A 72 7.38 3.69 -4.61
C GLY A 72 8.45 3.14 -3.66
N LEU A 73 8.07 2.44 -2.59
CA LEU A 73 8.99 1.78 -1.66
C LEU A 73 8.36 0.51 -1.12
N GLN A 74 9.08 -0.59 -1.26
CA GLN A 74 8.66 -1.92 -0.82
C GLN A 74 9.79 -2.57 -0.02
N VAL A 75 9.47 -3.15 1.13
CA VAL A 75 10.35 -4.04 1.89
C VAL A 75 9.81 -5.45 1.74
N VAL A 76 10.63 -6.36 1.22
CA VAL A 76 10.19 -7.71 0.83
C VAL A 76 11.16 -8.77 1.32
N ASN A 77 10.61 -9.96 1.60
CA ASN A 77 11.37 -11.20 1.62
C ASN A 77 11.18 -11.89 0.25
N PRO A 78 12.21 -11.96 -0.61
CA PRO A 78 12.07 -12.59 -1.92
C PRO A 78 11.55 -14.03 -1.81
N SER A 79 10.46 -14.32 -2.52
CA SER A 79 9.80 -15.63 -2.49
C SER A 79 9.22 -15.96 -3.85
N GLN A 80 9.61 -17.10 -4.41
CA GLN A 80 9.08 -17.59 -5.70
C GLN A 80 7.55 -17.71 -5.64
N ALA A 81 7.00 -18.23 -4.56
CA ALA A 81 5.56 -18.40 -4.43
C ALA A 81 4.79 -17.07 -4.36
N VAL A 82 5.37 -16.02 -3.78
CA VAL A 82 4.78 -14.66 -3.80
C VAL A 82 4.84 -14.10 -5.22
N TYR A 83 5.96 -14.30 -5.92
CA TYR A 83 6.11 -13.88 -7.31
C TYR A 83 5.14 -14.60 -8.26
N ASP A 84 4.93 -15.91 -8.08
CA ASP A 84 3.99 -16.67 -8.90
C ASP A 84 2.55 -16.16 -8.73
N LYS A 85 2.13 -15.78 -7.51
CA LYS A 85 0.82 -15.13 -7.26
C LYS A 85 0.68 -13.80 -7.99
N ILE A 86 1.75 -13.01 -8.01
CA ILE A 86 1.79 -11.74 -8.76
C ILE A 86 1.62 -12.02 -10.25
N LEU A 87 2.31 -13.03 -10.80
CA LEU A 87 2.18 -13.42 -12.21
C LEU A 87 0.79 -13.96 -12.54
N GLU A 88 0.19 -14.76 -11.67
CA GLU A 88 -1.18 -15.27 -11.83
C GLU A 88 -2.18 -14.11 -11.92
N GLN A 89 -2.07 -13.11 -11.05
CA GLN A 89 -2.93 -11.93 -11.10
C GLN A 89 -2.68 -11.09 -12.35
N LEU A 90 -1.41 -10.91 -12.75
CA LEU A 90 -1.05 -10.20 -13.98
C LEU A 90 -1.61 -10.87 -15.24
N ALA A 91 -1.75 -12.19 -15.25
CA ALA A 91 -2.37 -12.94 -16.35
C ALA A 91 -3.90 -12.89 -16.33
N SER A 92 -4.52 -12.33 -15.28
CA SER A 92 -5.98 -12.24 -15.14
C SER A 92 -6.56 -11.00 -15.84
N THR A 93 -7.87 -11.01 -16.07
CA THR A 93 -8.59 -9.87 -16.65
C THR A 93 -8.73 -8.69 -15.68
N ALA A 94 -8.51 -8.88 -14.38
CA ALA A 94 -8.62 -7.84 -13.36
C ALA A 94 -7.65 -6.68 -13.58
N THR A 95 -6.53 -6.94 -14.26
CA THR A 95 -5.52 -5.93 -14.60
C THR A 95 -6.07 -4.77 -15.44
N SER A 96 -7.12 -4.99 -16.23
CA SER A 96 -7.77 -3.94 -17.02
C SER A 96 -8.43 -2.85 -16.16
N GLU A 97 -8.76 -3.17 -14.90
CA GLU A 97 -9.45 -2.28 -13.96
C GLU A 97 -8.47 -1.55 -13.02
N TYR A 98 -7.16 -1.76 -13.17
CA TYR A 98 -6.17 -1.16 -12.29
C TYR A 98 -5.76 0.23 -12.77
N ASP A 99 -6.30 1.27 -12.12
CA ASP A 99 -5.94 2.67 -12.36
C ASP A 99 -4.43 2.95 -12.14
N PHE A 100 -3.80 2.19 -11.24
CA PHE A 100 -2.39 2.31 -10.91
C PHE A 100 -1.75 0.93 -10.81
N ALA A 101 -0.96 0.57 -11.82
CA ALA A 101 -0.49 -0.80 -12.07
C ALA A 101 -0.06 -1.58 -10.81
N ASP A 102 1.06 -1.21 -10.20
CA ASP A 102 1.68 -1.98 -9.12
C ASP A 102 0.97 -1.81 -7.77
N GLN A 103 0.55 -0.60 -7.40
CA GLN A 103 -0.17 -0.39 -6.14
C GLN A 103 -1.56 -1.05 -6.11
N SER A 104 -2.30 -1.03 -7.23
CA SER A 104 -3.61 -1.68 -7.32
C SER A 104 -3.45 -3.20 -7.31
N LEU A 105 -2.50 -3.74 -8.08
CA LEU A 105 -2.18 -5.17 -8.11
C LEU A 105 -1.82 -5.69 -6.71
N LEU A 106 -0.88 -5.03 -6.02
CA LEU A 106 -0.44 -5.44 -4.68
C LEU A 106 -1.54 -5.25 -3.63
N GLY A 107 -2.32 -4.17 -3.74
CA GLY A 107 -3.46 -3.92 -2.88
C GLY A 107 -4.57 -4.97 -3.01
N ASP A 108 -4.79 -5.50 -4.21
CA ASP A 108 -5.78 -6.55 -4.49
C ASP A 108 -5.33 -7.89 -3.91
N ILE A 109 -4.17 -8.41 -4.35
CA ILE A 109 -3.71 -9.75 -3.99
C ILE A 109 -3.37 -9.90 -2.50
N PHE A 110 -2.92 -8.83 -1.85
CA PHE A 110 -2.46 -8.83 -0.45
C PHE A 110 -3.26 -7.85 0.42
N HIS A 111 -4.53 -7.57 0.08
CA HIS A 111 -5.37 -6.66 0.85
C HIS A 111 -5.32 -6.96 2.35
N GLY A 112 -4.93 -5.97 3.16
CA GLY A 112 -4.80 -6.07 4.62
C GLY A 112 -3.67 -6.97 5.13
N ARG A 113 -2.89 -7.61 4.26
CA ARG A 113 -1.84 -8.59 4.58
C ARG A 113 -0.43 -8.05 4.32
N TRP A 114 -0.22 -6.80 4.70
CA TRP A 114 1.04 -6.09 4.58
C TRP A 114 1.29 -5.20 5.80
N VAL A 115 2.55 -4.81 6.00
CA VAL A 115 2.96 -3.98 7.13
C VAL A 115 3.04 -2.52 6.67
N SER A 116 2.21 -1.69 7.29
CA SER A 116 2.16 -0.26 6.98
C SER A 116 3.33 0.50 7.61
N LEU A 117 4.12 1.14 6.75
CA LEU A 117 5.24 1.99 7.15
C LEU A 117 4.78 3.42 7.42
N PRO A 118 5.39 4.10 8.40
CA PRO A 118 5.18 5.53 8.63
C PRO A 118 5.37 6.35 7.35
N TYR A 119 4.64 7.46 7.23
CA TYR A 119 4.68 8.28 6.00
C TYR A 119 6.08 8.81 5.69
N ILE A 120 6.94 8.98 6.70
CA ILE A 120 8.30 9.52 6.55
C ILE A 120 9.19 8.68 5.62
N TYR A 121 8.83 7.42 5.36
CA TYR A 121 9.58 6.53 4.48
C TYR A 121 9.24 6.69 3.00
N ASN A 122 8.01 7.09 2.66
CA ASN A 122 7.56 7.21 1.27
C ASN A 122 6.37 8.18 1.12
N ALA A 123 6.53 9.40 1.66
CA ALA A 123 5.56 10.46 1.45
C ALA A 123 5.74 11.09 0.08
N LEU A 124 4.62 11.39 -0.59
CA LEU A 124 4.62 12.15 -1.82
C LEU A 124 5.14 13.56 -1.53
N LYS A 125 6.29 13.90 -2.12
CA LYS A 125 6.69 15.31 -2.26
C LYS A 125 5.86 15.91 -3.39
N THR A 126 5.20 17.04 -3.13
CA THR A 126 4.60 17.82 -4.22
C THR A 126 5.70 18.17 -5.21
N LEU A 127 5.60 17.70 -6.46
CA LEU A 127 6.35 18.29 -7.56
C LEU A 127 5.75 19.68 -7.75
N GLN A 128 6.47 20.70 -7.30
CA GLN A 128 6.21 22.10 -7.64
C GLN A 128 6.75 22.39 -9.03
#